data_AF-A0A242NED0-F1
#
_entry.id   AF-A0A242NED0-F1
#
_cell.length_a   1.000
_cell.length_b   1.000
_cell.length_c   1.000
_cell.angle_alpha   90.00
_cell.angle_beta   90.00
_cell.angle_gamma   90.00
#
_symmetry.space_group_name_H-M   'P 1'
#
loop_
_entity.id
_entity.type
_entity.pdbx_description
1 polymer ?
#
loop_
_entity_poly.entity_id
_entity_poly.type
_entity_poly.pdbx_seq_one_letter_code
_entity_poly.pdbx_strand_id
1 'polypeptide(L)'
;MFTTLFLILIVILVWLFFAYNKLRRLAENVKQKQSNIYATIKKRHDIAQRLSDIASNYGDHEKLTHLTITESDSIAKANIAVSEASHLIGNVQMLANRFPDLKANSTYQQLMVQLDKIENTILERREAYNAAVQIYNSLRGSIPHLFYATKLGFVEATYFEMDENGMDQLASFNTDDGKILRDTMGRMASVATENIKKITTKKNDDAENDSPDNQ
;
A
#
# COMPACT_ATOMS: atom_id res chain seq x y z
N MET A 1 -2.56 -46.28 -1.37
CA MET A 1 -3.33 -45.25 -2.10
C MET A 1 -3.72 -44.08 -1.20
N PHE A 2 -4.27 -44.30 0.00
CA PHE A 2 -4.55 -43.21 0.96
C PHE A 2 -3.29 -42.52 1.53
N THR A 3 -2.26 -43.30 1.88
CA THR A 3 -0.98 -42.77 2.37
C THR A 3 -0.25 -41.91 1.34
N THR A 4 -0.28 -42.33 0.08
CA THR A 4 0.30 -41.57 -1.05
C THR A 4 -0.47 -40.27 -1.32
N LEU A 5 -1.80 -40.29 -1.27
CA LEU A 5 -2.63 -39.08 -1.37
C LEU A 5 -2.36 -38.09 -0.23
N PHE A 6 -2.22 -38.60 1.00
CA PHE A 6 -1.90 -37.80 2.17
C PHE A 6 -0.52 -37.12 2.06
N LEU A 7 0.48 -37.86 1.57
CA LEU A 7 1.83 -37.32 1.38
C LEU A 7 1.84 -36.22 0.30
N ILE A 8 1.11 -36.41 -0.81
CA ILE A 8 0.95 -35.38 -1.85
C ILE A 8 0.27 -34.12 -1.28
N LEU A 9 -0.77 -34.29 -0.46
CA LEU A 9 -1.46 -33.17 0.19
C LEU A 9 -0.52 -32.36 1.08
N ILE A 10 0.33 -33.02 1.88
CA ILE A 10 1.32 -32.33 2.72
C ILE A 10 2.29 -31.51 1.88
N VAL A 11 2.80 -32.08 0.78
CA VAL A 11 3.73 -31.37 -0.12
C VAL A 11 3.07 -30.12 -0.70
N ILE A 12 1.80 -30.20 -1.10
CA ILE A 12 1.03 -29.06 -1.61
C ILE A 12 0.85 -27.97 -0.55
N LEU A 13 0.54 -28.34 0.70
CA LEU A 13 0.37 -27.39 1.80
C LEU A 13 1.68 -26.68 2.16
N VAL A 14 2.78 -27.42 2.22
CA VAL A 14 4.11 -26.83 2.45
C VAL A 14 4.48 -25.87 1.32
N TRP A 15 4.23 -26.25 0.07
CA TRP A 15 4.47 -25.40 -1.08
C TRP A 15 3.62 -24.11 -1.03
N LEU A 16 2.31 -24.21 -0.73
CA LEU A 16 1.42 -23.07 -0.56
C LEU A 16 1.89 -22.11 0.53
N PHE A 17 2.43 -22.63 1.64
CA PHE A 17 2.97 -21.81 2.73
C PHE A 17 4.14 -20.93 2.24
N PHE A 18 5.10 -21.51 1.52
CA PHE A 18 6.21 -20.73 0.96
C PHE A 18 5.75 -19.74 -0.11
N ALA A 19 4.83 -20.14 -0.99
CA ALA A 19 4.29 -19.29 -2.04
C ALA A 19 3.52 -18.07 -1.46
N TYR A 20 2.71 -18.29 -0.43
CA TYR A 20 2.01 -17.22 0.28
C TYR A 20 2.98 -16.22 0.89
N ASN A 21 3.99 -16.69 1.62
CA ASN A 21 4.99 -15.82 2.25
C ASN A 21 5.80 -15.01 1.23
N LYS A 22 6.11 -15.60 0.07
CA LYS A 22 6.77 -14.88 -1.04
C LYS A 22 5.90 -13.74 -1.57
N LEU A 23 4.62 -14.02 -1.84
CA LEU A 23 3.69 -13.01 -2.34
C LEU A 23 3.44 -11.91 -1.30
N ARG A 24 3.35 -12.28 -0.02
CA ARG A 24 3.28 -11.36 1.11
C ARG A 24 4.47 -10.42 1.19
N ARG A 25 5.69 -10.94 1.04
CA ARG A 25 6.92 -10.14 1.05
C ARG A 25 6.97 -9.15 -0.12
N LEU A 26 6.51 -9.55 -1.30
CA LEU A 26 6.43 -8.65 -2.45
C LEU A 26 5.36 -7.56 -2.27
N ALA A 27 4.18 -7.92 -1.75
CA ALA A 27 3.14 -6.94 -1.43
C ALA A 27 3.64 -5.91 -0.41
N GLU A 28 4.33 -6.37 0.64
CA GLU A 28 4.95 -5.48 1.64
C GLU A 28 6.02 -4.57 1.02
N ASN A 29 6.80 -5.09 0.07
CA ASN A 29 7.78 -4.28 -0.64
C ASN A 29 7.11 -3.16 -1.45
N VAL A 30 6.01 -3.43 -2.15
CA VAL A 30 5.23 -2.40 -2.86
C VAL A 30 4.71 -1.35 -1.88
N LYS A 31 4.11 -1.77 -0.75
CA LYS A 31 3.63 -0.85 0.32
C LYS A 31 4.76 0.04 0.85
N GLN A 32 5.93 -0.54 1.12
CA GLN A 32 7.10 0.20 1.59
C GLN A 32 7.56 1.24 0.56
N LYS A 33 7.64 0.89 -0.73
CA LYS A 33 8.02 1.82 -1.80
C LYS A 33 7.00 2.95 -1.94
N GLN A 34 5.72 2.64 -1.83
CA GLN A 34 4.64 3.61 -1.84
C GLN A 34 4.76 4.61 -0.68
N SER A 35 4.98 4.12 0.55
CA SER A 35 5.21 4.98 1.72
C SER A 35 6.40 5.92 1.56
N ASN A 36 7.48 5.45 0.92
CA ASN A 36 8.66 6.27 0.65
C ASN A 36 8.35 7.40 -0.36
N ILE A 37 7.49 7.14 -1.35
CA ILE A 37 7.01 8.19 -2.27
C ILE A 37 6.22 9.23 -1.50
N TYR A 38 5.25 8.83 -0.66
CA TYR A 38 4.45 9.76 0.13
C TYR A 38 5.29 10.66 1.05
N ALA A 39 6.29 10.08 1.73
CA ALA A 39 7.21 10.85 2.55
C ALA A 39 7.99 11.90 1.74
N THR A 40 8.39 11.54 0.51
CA THR A 40 9.10 12.45 -0.41
C THR A 40 8.18 13.57 -0.91
N ILE A 41 6.93 13.25 -1.27
CA ILE A 41 5.92 14.24 -1.69
C ILE A 41 5.58 15.21 -0.57
N LYS A 42 5.43 14.71 0.67
CA LYS A 42 5.23 15.56 1.85
C LYS A 42 6.38 16.56 2.01
N LYS A 43 7.63 16.11 1.87
CA LYS A 43 8.80 17.01 1.92
C LYS A 43 8.79 18.06 0.81
N ARG A 44 8.39 17.69 -0.42
CA ARG A 44 8.23 18.65 -1.53
C ARG A 44 7.20 19.73 -1.18
N HIS A 45 6.05 19.32 -0.63
CA HIS A 45 5.04 20.27 -0.17
C HIS A 45 5.58 21.17 0.94
N ASP A 46 6.28 20.63 1.94
CA ASP A 46 6.89 21.42 3.02
C ASP A 46 7.91 22.44 2.48
N ILE A 47 8.71 22.07 1.46
CA ILE A 47 9.63 23.00 0.77
C ILE A 47 8.84 24.09 0.04
N ALA A 48 7.79 23.74 -0.68
CA ALA A 48 6.93 24.68 -1.38
C ALA A 48 6.29 25.70 -0.42
N GLN A 49 5.81 25.25 0.75
CA GLN A 49 5.27 26.13 1.78
C GLN A 49 6.34 27.10 2.30
N ARG A 50 7.54 26.61 2.64
CA ARG A 50 8.65 27.49 3.08
C ARG A 50 9.06 28.51 2.01
N LEU A 51 9.05 28.10 0.75
CA LEU A 51 9.30 29.00 -0.38
C LEU A 51 8.23 30.09 -0.47
N SER A 52 6.96 29.72 -0.28
CA SER A 52 5.84 30.66 -0.20
C SER A 52 6.00 31.65 0.94
N ASP A 53 6.36 31.18 2.14
CA ASP A 53 6.55 32.03 3.32
C ASP A 53 7.62 33.10 3.07
N ILE A 54 8.74 32.75 2.44
CA ILE A 54 9.80 33.71 2.08
C ILE A 54 9.29 34.70 1.04
N ALA A 55 8.65 34.19 -0.02
CA ALA A 55 8.10 34.99 -1.11
C ALA A 55 7.03 35.99 -0.62
N SER A 56 6.24 35.59 0.38
CA SER A 56 5.17 36.42 0.95
C SER A 56 5.67 37.70 1.64
N ASN A 57 6.95 37.79 1.99
CA ASN A 57 7.54 39.05 2.46
C ASN A 57 7.72 40.10 1.33
N TYR A 58 7.51 39.69 0.07
CA TYR A 58 7.74 40.50 -1.13
C TYR A 58 6.44 40.73 -1.95
N GLY A 59 5.29 40.24 -1.50
CA GLY A 59 3.99 40.36 -2.20
C GLY A 59 2.80 39.98 -1.31
N ASP A 60 1.58 40.16 -1.80
CA ASP A 60 0.38 39.94 -0.99
C ASP A 60 0.18 38.46 -0.61
N HIS A 61 -0.12 38.21 0.67
CA HIS A 61 -0.33 36.90 1.26
C HIS A 61 -1.60 36.21 0.74
N GLU A 62 -1.49 35.30 -0.22
CA GLU A 62 -2.47 34.20 -0.30
C GLU A 62 -2.09 33.15 0.74
N LYS A 63 -2.75 33.21 1.91
CA LYS A 63 -2.66 32.20 2.98
C LYS A 63 -3.06 30.84 2.41
N LEU A 64 -2.07 30.04 2.03
CA LEU A 64 -2.30 28.67 1.63
C LEU A 64 -2.34 27.77 2.87
N THR A 65 -3.45 27.05 2.95
CA THR A 65 -3.98 26.36 4.12
C THR A 65 -3.07 25.22 4.57
N HIS A 66 -2.72 25.20 5.85
CA HIS A 66 -1.88 24.17 6.45
C HIS A 66 -2.58 22.79 6.41
N LEU A 67 -2.13 21.88 5.54
CA LEU A 67 -2.62 20.49 5.53
C LEU A 67 -1.80 19.63 6.49
N THR A 68 -2.37 19.30 7.64
CA THR A 68 -1.81 18.26 8.53
C THR A 68 -1.99 16.89 7.87
N ILE A 69 -0.92 16.37 7.29
CA ILE A 69 -0.89 15.00 6.74
C ILE A 69 -0.80 14.02 7.91
N THR A 70 -1.96 13.55 8.37
CA THR A 70 -2.09 12.34 9.20
C THR A 70 -1.93 11.09 8.32
N GLU A 71 -1.22 10.10 8.85
CA GLU A 71 -0.75 8.88 8.17
C GLU A 71 -1.87 7.93 7.69
N SER A 72 -3.14 8.25 7.98
CA SER A 72 -4.32 7.45 7.69
C SER A 72 -5.38 8.27 6.94
N ASP A 73 -5.65 7.85 5.70
CA ASP A 73 -6.59 8.41 4.71
C ASP A 73 -6.27 9.83 4.18
N SER A 74 -6.10 10.09 2.88
CA SER A 74 -6.39 9.31 1.68
C SER A 74 -5.45 9.80 0.57
N ILE A 75 -5.19 8.96 -0.43
CA ILE A 75 -4.49 9.33 -1.67
C ILE A 75 -4.97 10.65 -2.27
N ALA A 76 -6.27 10.94 -2.15
CA ALA A 76 -6.81 12.20 -2.59
C ALA A 76 -6.11 13.39 -1.91
N LYS A 77 -5.82 13.32 -0.61
CA LYS A 77 -5.06 14.36 0.10
C LYS A 77 -3.62 14.49 -0.40
N ALA A 78 -2.98 13.38 -0.73
CA ALA A 78 -1.64 13.41 -1.27
C ALA A 78 -1.61 13.98 -2.70
N ASN A 79 -2.62 13.67 -3.54
CA ASN A 79 -2.80 14.29 -4.85
C ASN A 79 -3.08 15.80 -4.73
N ILE A 80 -3.90 16.22 -3.75
CA ILE A 80 -4.12 17.63 -3.44
C ILE A 80 -2.81 18.31 -3.04
N ALA A 81 -2.02 17.69 -2.16
CA ALA A 81 -0.73 18.24 -1.73
C ALA A 81 0.27 18.39 -2.89
N VAL A 82 0.27 17.44 -3.85
CA VAL A 82 1.07 17.54 -5.09
C VAL A 82 0.64 18.73 -5.93
N SER A 83 -0.67 18.89 -6.16
CA SER A 83 -1.24 19.99 -6.94
C SER A 83 -0.95 21.35 -6.30
N GLU A 84 -1.23 21.47 -5.00
CA GLU A 84 -1.00 22.69 -4.23
C GLU A 84 0.48 23.10 -4.20
N ALA A 85 1.38 22.14 -3.97
CA ALA A 85 2.82 22.41 -4.00
C ALA A 85 3.26 22.90 -5.39
N SER A 86 2.71 22.35 -6.47
CA SER A 86 3.02 22.79 -7.84
C SER A 86 2.55 24.22 -8.08
N HIS A 87 1.34 24.55 -7.64
CA HIS A 87 0.79 25.91 -7.72
C HIS A 87 1.64 26.92 -6.93
N LEU A 88 1.99 26.58 -5.68
CA LEU A 88 2.86 27.37 -4.82
C LEU A 88 4.21 27.67 -5.47
N ILE A 89 4.88 26.64 -5.98
CA ILE A 89 6.18 26.77 -6.63
C ILE A 89 6.05 27.70 -7.85
N GLY A 90 5.02 27.53 -8.67
CA GLY A 90 4.76 28.40 -9.83
C GLY A 90 4.58 29.87 -9.43
N ASN A 91 3.77 30.14 -8.41
CA ASN A 91 3.54 31.50 -7.90
C ASN A 91 4.83 32.13 -7.36
N VAL A 92 5.60 31.37 -6.59
CA VAL A 92 6.88 31.82 -6.05
C VAL A 92 7.87 32.14 -7.18
N GLN A 93 7.94 31.30 -8.22
CA GLN A 93 8.81 31.55 -9.37
C GLN A 93 8.39 32.80 -10.16
N MET A 94 7.08 33.03 -10.35
CA MET A 94 6.57 34.26 -10.94
C MET A 94 6.95 35.49 -10.12
N LEU A 95 6.84 35.41 -8.79
CA LEU A 95 7.21 36.50 -7.90
C LEU A 95 8.73 36.77 -7.94
N ALA A 96 9.55 35.73 -7.92
CA ALA A 96 11.00 35.85 -8.02
C ALA A 96 11.47 36.49 -9.34
N ASN A 97 10.70 36.36 -10.42
CA ASN A 97 10.99 37.06 -11.68
C ASN A 97 10.64 38.56 -11.62
N ARG A 98 9.64 38.93 -10.82
CA ARG A 98 9.23 40.33 -10.62
C ARG A 98 10.08 41.07 -9.58
N PHE A 99 10.62 40.34 -8.60
CA PHE A 99 11.38 40.88 -7.47
C PHE A 99 12.79 40.26 -7.42
N PRO A 100 13.81 40.90 -8.02
CA PRO A 100 15.18 40.40 -8.04
C PRO A 100 15.78 40.14 -6.66
N ASP A 101 15.38 40.92 -5.65
CA ASP A 101 15.85 40.78 -4.26
C ASP A 101 15.42 39.43 -3.64
N LEU A 102 14.19 38.96 -3.94
CA LEU A 102 13.73 37.63 -3.54
C LEU A 102 14.58 36.54 -4.20
N LYS A 103 14.90 36.69 -5.49
CA LYS A 103 15.74 35.75 -6.23
C LYS A 103 17.18 35.73 -5.71
N ALA A 104 17.68 36.86 -5.21
CA ALA A 104 18.98 36.98 -4.58
C ALA A 104 19.01 36.49 -3.12
N ASN A 105 17.84 36.27 -2.50
CA ASN A 105 17.77 35.77 -1.14
C ASN A 105 18.42 34.37 -1.02
N SER A 106 19.39 34.24 -0.11
CA SER A 106 20.17 33.02 0.05
C SER A 106 19.33 31.82 0.49
N THR A 107 18.33 32.02 1.36
CA THR A 107 17.41 30.97 1.81
C THR A 107 16.51 30.50 0.67
N TYR A 108 16.01 31.41 -0.17
CA TYR A 108 15.26 31.07 -1.38
C TYR A 108 16.08 30.18 -2.31
N GLN A 109 17.32 30.56 -2.62
CA GLN A 109 18.21 29.80 -3.49
C GLN A 109 18.50 28.40 -2.92
N GLN A 110 18.75 28.30 -1.61
CA GLN A 110 18.97 27.02 -0.94
C GLN A 110 17.75 26.10 -1.02
N LEU A 111 16.53 26.63 -0.86
CA LEU A 111 15.30 25.85 -0.97
C LEU A 111 15.02 25.43 -2.41
N MET A 112 15.32 26.26 -3.41
CA MET A 112 15.22 25.87 -4.82
C MET A 112 16.17 24.72 -5.16
N VAL A 113 17.41 24.74 -4.66
CA VAL A 113 18.34 23.60 -4.80
C VAL A 113 17.81 22.34 -4.10
N GLN A 114 17.17 22.47 -2.94
CA GLN A 114 16.53 21.34 -2.27
C GLN A 114 15.32 20.81 -3.05
N LEU A 115 14.56 21.71 -3.69
CA LEU A 115 13.44 21.36 -4.55
C LEU A 115 13.92 20.55 -5.76
N ASP A 116 14.96 20.99 -6.47
CA ASP A 116 15.50 20.21 -7.61
C ASP A 116 15.97 18.81 -7.18
N LYS A 117 16.59 18.70 -6.00
CA LYS A 117 16.98 17.41 -5.43
C LYS A 117 15.78 16.54 -5.08
N ILE A 118 14.71 17.13 -4.53
CA ILE A 118 13.52 16.36 -4.17
C ILE A 118 12.78 15.88 -5.42
N GLU A 119 12.73 16.67 -6.50
CA GLU A 119 12.12 16.26 -7.77
C GLU A 119 12.85 15.06 -8.38
N ASN A 120 14.18 15.09 -8.44
CA ASN A 120 14.97 13.93 -8.88
C ASN A 120 14.73 12.71 -7.98
N THR A 121 14.66 12.91 -6.66
CA THR A 121 14.34 11.83 -5.73
C THR A 121 12.95 11.25 -5.98
N ILE A 122 11.95 12.09 -6.31
CA ILE A 122 10.60 11.62 -6.61
C ILE A 122 10.61 10.71 -7.85
N LEU A 123 11.33 11.09 -8.91
CA LEU A 123 11.48 10.28 -10.12
C LEU A 123 12.09 8.91 -9.80
N GLU A 124 13.21 8.89 -9.09
CA GLU A 124 13.87 7.63 -8.66
C GLU A 124 12.93 6.74 -7.84
N ARG A 125 12.15 7.33 -6.93
CA ARG A 125 11.21 6.59 -6.07
C ARG A 125 10.05 6.01 -6.87
N ARG A 126 9.59 6.69 -7.92
CA ARG A 126 8.56 6.18 -8.84
C ARG A 126 9.05 5.00 -9.64
N GLU A 127 10.24 5.10 -10.23
CA GLU A 127 10.84 3.97 -10.95
C GLU A 127 10.97 2.76 -10.02
N ALA A 128 11.47 2.97 -8.80
CA ALA A 128 11.61 1.91 -7.80
C ALA A 128 10.25 1.30 -7.37
N TYR A 129 9.19 2.10 -7.28
CA TYR A 129 7.84 1.61 -7.01
C TYR A 129 7.29 0.81 -8.19
N ASN A 130 7.38 1.34 -9.41
CA ASN A 130 6.91 0.68 -10.62
C ASN A 130 7.64 -0.65 -10.85
N ALA A 131 8.94 -0.72 -10.56
CA ALA A 131 9.70 -1.97 -10.58
C ALA A 131 9.17 -2.98 -9.55
N ALA A 132 8.86 -2.54 -8.32
CA ALA A 132 8.29 -3.40 -7.29
C ALA A 132 6.88 -3.91 -7.69
N VAL A 133 6.05 -3.02 -8.24
CA VAL A 133 4.72 -3.34 -8.78
C VAL A 133 4.83 -4.38 -9.90
N GLN A 134 5.77 -4.21 -10.82
CA GLN A 134 6.00 -5.16 -11.92
C GLN A 134 6.36 -6.54 -11.39
N ILE A 135 7.30 -6.64 -10.45
CA ILE A 135 7.71 -7.92 -9.86
C ILE A 135 6.54 -8.58 -9.13
N TYR A 136 5.79 -7.80 -8.35
CA TYR A 136 4.62 -8.28 -7.62
C TYR A 136 3.52 -8.79 -8.56
N ASN A 137 3.10 -7.97 -9.52
CA ASN A 137 2.04 -8.30 -10.48
C ASN A 137 2.42 -9.50 -11.35
N SER A 138 3.70 -9.60 -11.76
CA SER A 138 4.20 -10.74 -12.53
C SER A 138 4.09 -12.05 -11.75
N LEU A 139 4.50 -12.06 -10.46
CA LEU A 139 4.34 -13.26 -9.63
C LEU A 139 2.87 -13.56 -9.35
N ARG A 140 2.07 -12.54 -9.01
CA ARG A 140 0.64 -12.66 -8.74
C ARG A 140 -0.12 -13.27 -9.93
N GLY A 141 0.21 -12.83 -11.15
CA GLY A 141 -0.39 -13.31 -12.40
C GLY A 141 0.15 -14.65 -12.90
N SER A 142 1.25 -15.15 -12.32
CA SER A 142 1.84 -16.44 -12.72
C SER A 142 1.04 -17.63 -12.18
N ILE A 143 1.08 -18.77 -12.89
CA ILE A 143 0.54 -20.03 -12.36
C ILE A 143 1.50 -20.60 -11.30
N PRO A 144 0.99 -21.12 -10.17
CA PRO A 144 -0.44 -21.30 -9.84
C PRO A 144 -1.03 -20.17 -8.98
N HIS A 145 -0.32 -19.04 -8.81
CA HIS A 145 -0.72 -17.93 -7.94
C HIS A 145 -2.05 -17.29 -8.40
N LEU A 146 -2.27 -17.24 -9.71
CA LEU A 146 -3.50 -16.74 -10.33
C LEU A 146 -4.79 -17.33 -9.72
N PHE A 147 -4.77 -18.60 -9.31
CA PHE A 147 -5.97 -19.29 -8.82
C PHE A 147 -6.38 -18.91 -7.39
N TYR A 148 -5.44 -18.46 -6.56
CA TYR A 148 -5.68 -18.21 -5.14
C TYR A 148 -5.34 -16.79 -4.69
N ALA A 149 -4.49 -16.05 -5.42
CA ALA A 149 -4.00 -14.73 -5.00
C ALA A 149 -5.15 -13.77 -4.65
N THR A 150 -6.10 -13.56 -5.57
CA THR A 150 -7.24 -12.67 -5.35
C THR A 150 -8.12 -13.12 -4.18
N LYS A 151 -8.34 -14.43 -4.01
CA LYS A 151 -9.15 -14.98 -2.92
C LYS A 151 -8.49 -14.79 -1.56
N LEU A 152 -7.16 -14.74 -1.51
CA LEU A 152 -6.38 -14.48 -0.30
C LEU A 152 -6.12 -12.98 -0.07
N GLY A 153 -6.73 -12.11 -0.88
CA GLY A 153 -6.66 -10.66 -0.72
C GLY A 153 -5.44 -9.98 -1.36
N PHE A 154 -4.68 -10.71 -2.18
CA PHE A 154 -3.63 -10.16 -3.03
C PHE A 154 -4.24 -9.56 -4.30
N VAL A 155 -4.61 -8.29 -4.20
CA VAL A 155 -5.14 -7.48 -5.31
C VAL A 155 -4.02 -7.02 -6.23
N GLU A 156 -4.35 -6.62 -7.46
CA GLU A 156 -3.38 -6.03 -8.37
C GLU A 156 -2.86 -4.69 -7.84
N ALA A 157 -1.55 -4.46 -7.98
CA ALA A 157 -0.98 -3.15 -7.71
C ALA A 157 -1.01 -2.29 -8.98
N THR A 158 -1.51 -1.07 -8.87
CA THR A 158 -1.53 -0.14 -10.00
C THR A 158 -0.16 0.54 -10.14
N TYR A 159 0.29 0.74 -11.38
CA TYR A 159 1.51 1.49 -11.65
C TYR A 159 1.32 2.98 -11.35
N PHE A 160 2.43 3.64 -11.11
CA PHE A 160 2.50 5.09 -11.08
C PHE A 160 2.57 5.60 -12.52
N GLU A 161 1.50 6.27 -12.97
CA GLU A 161 1.38 6.86 -14.30
C GLU A 161 1.44 8.40 -14.22
N MET A 162 1.97 9.04 -15.26
CA MET A 162 1.82 10.49 -15.47
C MET A 162 0.49 10.72 -16.20
N ASP A 163 -0.39 11.60 -15.69
CA ASP A 163 -1.54 12.05 -16.48
C ASP A 163 -1.10 13.01 -17.61
N GLU A 164 -2.00 13.28 -18.57
CA GLU A 164 -1.77 14.22 -19.69
C GLU A 164 -1.44 15.66 -19.25
N ASN A 165 -1.68 16.02 -18.00
CA ASN A 165 -1.38 17.31 -17.38
C ASN A 165 -0.09 17.29 -16.54
N GLY A 166 0.67 16.19 -16.56
CA GLY A 166 1.89 16.03 -15.75
C GLY A 166 1.61 15.92 -14.24
N MET A 167 0.36 15.67 -13.85
CA MET A 167 -0.02 15.48 -12.45
C MET A 167 0.01 13.99 -12.11
N ASP A 168 0.89 13.69 -11.18
CA ASP A 168 1.21 12.38 -10.68
C ASP A 168 0.08 11.82 -9.83
N GLN A 169 -0.85 11.10 -10.46
CA GLN A 169 -1.91 10.43 -9.73
C GLN A 169 -1.32 9.28 -8.91
N LEU A 170 -1.34 9.47 -7.59
CA LEU A 170 -0.90 8.46 -6.64
C LEU A 170 -1.89 7.29 -6.68
N ALA A 171 -1.42 6.09 -6.97
CA ALA A 171 -2.25 4.89 -6.89
C ALA A 171 -2.20 4.25 -5.50
N SER A 172 -3.35 3.76 -5.00
CA SER A 172 -3.43 3.10 -3.69
C SER A 172 -3.25 1.62 -3.85
N PHE A 173 -2.12 1.13 -3.36
CA PHE A 173 -1.95 -0.28 -3.14
C PHE A 173 -2.21 -0.63 -1.67
N ASN A 174 -3.33 -1.30 -1.41
CA ASN A 174 -3.55 -1.95 -0.12
C ASN A 174 -3.91 -3.41 -0.35
N THR A 175 -3.30 -4.29 0.45
CA THR A 175 -3.55 -5.74 0.45
C THR A 175 -4.23 -6.09 1.76
N ASP A 176 -5.11 -7.09 1.72
CA ASP A 176 -5.67 -7.65 2.94
C ASP A 176 -4.55 -8.36 3.73
N ASP A 177 -4.18 -7.82 4.89
CA ASP A 177 -2.99 -8.19 5.66
C ASP A 177 -3.13 -9.53 6.42
N GLY A 178 -3.68 -10.55 5.74
CA GLY A 178 -3.97 -11.86 6.31
C GLY A 178 -5.29 -11.91 7.09
N LYS A 179 -6.12 -10.87 7.02
CA LYS A 179 -7.43 -10.84 7.68
C LYS A 179 -8.36 -11.90 7.09
N ILE A 180 -8.42 -12.01 5.76
CA ILE A 180 -9.17 -13.04 5.03
C ILE A 180 -8.69 -14.44 5.42
N LEU A 181 -7.37 -14.65 5.55
CA LEU A 181 -6.84 -15.94 6.00
C LEU A 181 -7.27 -16.29 7.42
N ARG A 182 -7.18 -15.33 8.35
CA ARG A 182 -7.62 -15.52 9.73
C ARG A 182 -9.11 -15.79 9.82
N ASP A 183 -9.91 -15.02 9.09
CA ASP A 183 -11.37 -15.16 9.04
C ASP A 183 -11.76 -16.53 8.43
N THR A 184 -11.06 -16.97 7.38
CA THR A 184 -11.29 -18.26 6.73
C THR A 184 -10.87 -19.43 7.61
N MET A 185 -9.70 -19.37 8.25
CA MET A 185 -9.23 -20.39 9.18
C MET A 185 -10.14 -20.53 10.40
N GLY A 186 -10.63 -19.42 10.94
CA GLY A 186 -11.59 -19.42 12.04
C GLY A 186 -12.89 -20.16 11.69
N ARG A 187 -13.43 -19.92 10.49
CA ARG A 187 -14.63 -20.61 9.98
C ARG A 187 -14.38 -22.11 9.75
N MET A 188 -13.21 -22.48 9.21
CA MET A 188 -12.87 -23.89 8.99
C MET A 188 -12.70 -24.64 10.31
N ALA A 189 -12.04 -24.02 11.29
CA ALA A 189 -11.87 -24.59 12.63
C ALA A 189 -13.22 -24.78 13.33
N SER A 190 -14.15 -23.82 13.20
CA SER A 190 -15.50 -23.95 13.78
C SER A 190 -16.32 -25.06 13.12
N VAL A 191 -16.26 -25.20 11.78
CA VAL A 191 -16.95 -26.27 11.06
C VAL A 191 -16.37 -27.65 11.40
N ALA A 192 -15.05 -27.76 11.51
CA ALA A 192 -14.39 -28.99 11.91
C ALA A 192 -14.77 -29.41 13.34
N THR A 193 -14.74 -28.47 14.28
CA THR A 193 -15.15 -28.72 15.68
C THR A 193 -16.64 -29.04 15.80
N GLU A 194 -17.51 -28.39 15.02
CA GLU A 194 -18.94 -28.68 14.99
C GLU A 194 -19.24 -30.09 14.43
N ASN A 195 -18.57 -30.48 13.35
CA ASN A 195 -18.72 -31.81 12.76
C ASN A 195 -18.17 -32.91 13.67
N ILE A 196 -17.01 -32.69 14.31
CA ILE A 196 -16.47 -33.61 15.32
C ILE A 196 -17.46 -33.74 16.48
N LYS A 197 -18.01 -32.62 16.97
CA LYS A 197 -19.01 -32.61 18.03
C LYS A 197 -20.24 -33.44 17.64
N LYS A 198 -20.81 -33.24 16.45
CA LYS A 198 -21.96 -34.02 15.95
C LYS A 198 -21.65 -35.52 15.85
N ILE A 199 -20.45 -35.90 15.40
CA ILE A 199 -20.02 -37.30 15.34
C ILE A 199 -19.88 -37.89 16.74
N THR A 200 -19.32 -37.15 17.71
CA THR A 200 -19.20 -37.61 19.10
C THR A 200 -20.54 -37.68 19.82
N THR A 201 -21.46 -36.73 19.59
CA THR A 201 -22.80 -36.76 20.18
C THR A 201 -23.61 -37.93 19.62
N LYS A 202 -23.61 -38.11 18.29
CA LYS A 202 -24.27 -39.25 17.65
C LYS A 202 -23.70 -40.60 18.10
N LYS A 203 -22.38 -40.72 18.26
CA LYS A 203 -21.74 -41.94 18.79
C LYS A 203 -22.11 -42.24 20.24
N ASN A 204 -22.36 -41.21 21.05
CA ASN A 204 -22.80 -41.38 22.43
C ASN A 204 -24.28 -41.77 22.50
N ASP A 205 -25.13 -41.18 21.66
CA ASP A 205 -26.56 -41.53 21.56
C ASP A 205 -26.75 -42.97 21.04
N ASP A 206 -25.93 -43.39 20.07
CA ASP A 206 -25.93 -44.77 19.54
C ASP A 206 -25.39 -45.79 20.56
N ALA A 207 -24.51 -45.39 21.50
CA ALA A 207 -23.98 -46.26 22.56
C ALA A 207 -24.90 -46.37 23.79
N GLU A 208 -25.74 -45.35 24.04
CA GLU A 208 -26.73 -45.34 25.11
C GLU A 208 -27.98 -46.16 24.76
N ASN A 209 -28.30 -46.30 23.46
CA ASN A 209 -29.44 -47.09 22.96
C ASN A 209 -29.12 -48.58 22.70
N ASP A 210 -27.86 -49.00 22.81
CA ASP A 210 -27.41 -50.40 22.62
C ASP A 210 -27.04 -51.11 23.95
N SER A 211 -27.33 -50.47 25.10
CA SER A 211 -27.24 -51.15 26.39
C SER A 211 -28.40 -52.15 26.51
N PRO A 212 -28.15 -53.46 26.62
CA PRO A 212 -29.21 -54.43 26.79
C PRO A 212 -29.94 -54.14 28.09
N ASP A 213 -31.25 -53.96 27.99
CA ASP A 213 -32.19 -53.83 29.11
C ASP A 213 -31.90 -54.97 30.10
N ASN A 214 -31.27 -54.63 31.22
CA ASN A 214 -30.87 -55.61 32.23
C ASN A 214 -32.10 -55.90 33.10
N GLN A 215 -32.87 -56.93 32.70
CA GLN A 215 -33.83 -57.64 33.55
C GLN A 215 -33.18 -58.89 34.14
#